data_AF-A0A968XG66-F1
#
_entry.id   AF-A0A968XG66-F1
#
_cell.length_a   1.000
_cell.length_b   1.000
_cell.length_c   1.000
_cell.angle_alpha   90.00
_cell.angle_beta   90.00
_cell.angle_gamma   90.00
#
_symmetry.space_group_name_H-M   'P 1'
#
loop_
_entity.id
_entity.type
_entity.pdbx_description
1 polymer ?
#
loop_
_entity_poly.entity_id
_entity_poly.type
_entity_poly.pdbx_seq_one_letter_code
_entity_poly.pdbx_strand_id
1 'polypeptide(L)'
;MSLQMIIAISLFLLTMMLHLPFIMADAGRTSEKGKRVWTRHWGNGACIIAGFILLCPAAAMAANGQGTTKTTLVRPMTLVKVADLDMGRILPGPAASTVTVDVNGTRTKTGPATLIGTDFQPARFAGEGDPNGPSTGGFGRARITLPNQIFLTGPGPQMRLNNFRFGPDSLVAPSIIQNGNSPNIRLTRPDRVFGFVVGGTLAVGANQPGGIYTGTFTVTVDYN
;
A
#
# COMPACT_ATOMS: atom_id res chain seq x y z
N MET A 1 0.38 -29.45 -34.91
CA MET A 1 0.33 -27.97 -35.01
C MET A 1 0.68 -27.40 -33.65
N SER A 2 1.94 -26.95 -33.49
CA SER A 2 2.50 -26.41 -32.24
C SER A 2 3.27 -25.15 -32.66
N LEU A 3 2.71 -23.97 -32.37
CA LEU A 3 3.30 -22.68 -32.71
C LEU A 3 4.01 -22.12 -31.48
N GLN A 4 5.34 -22.13 -31.50
CA GLN A 4 6.19 -21.49 -30.52
C GLN A 4 6.18 -19.97 -30.76
N MET A 5 5.76 -19.21 -29.76
CA MET A 5 5.65 -17.75 -29.81
C MET A 5 7.01 -17.12 -29.47
N ILE A 6 7.65 -16.58 -30.51
CA ILE A 6 8.88 -15.80 -30.48
C ILE A 6 8.59 -14.46 -29.77
N ILE A 7 9.25 -14.23 -28.64
CA ILE A 7 9.22 -12.97 -27.90
C ILE A 7 10.15 -11.98 -28.62
N ALA A 8 9.55 -11.01 -29.30
CA ALA A 8 10.25 -9.86 -29.88
C ALA A 8 10.47 -8.80 -28.77
N ILE A 9 11.73 -8.59 -28.40
CA ILE A 9 12.17 -7.46 -27.57
C ILE A 9 12.50 -6.32 -28.54
N SER A 10 11.55 -5.39 -28.74
CA SER A 10 11.80 -4.13 -29.43
C SER A 10 12.25 -3.06 -28.44
N LEU A 11 13.55 -2.78 -28.52
CA LEU A 11 14.29 -1.71 -27.87
C LEU A 11 14.14 -0.42 -28.70
N PHE A 12 13.56 0.66 -28.16
CA PHE A 12 13.81 2.01 -28.69
C PHE A 12 13.57 3.13 -27.64
N LEU A 13 14.66 3.83 -27.32
CA LEU A 13 14.85 5.22 -26.86
C LEU A 13 14.18 5.75 -25.57
N LEU A 14 15.00 6.29 -24.65
CA LEU A 14 15.27 7.74 -24.56
C LEU A 14 16.34 8.09 -23.49
N THR A 15 17.48 8.60 -23.97
CA THR A 15 18.34 9.70 -23.45
C THR A 15 18.39 10.00 -21.94
N MET A 16 19.57 9.89 -21.32
CA MET A 16 20.25 11.05 -20.70
C MET A 16 21.71 10.76 -20.32
N MET A 17 22.58 11.70 -20.71
CA MET A 17 24.03 11.75 -20.55
C MET A 17 24.48 11.68 -19.09
N LEU A 18 25.45 10.80 -18.80
CA LEU A 18 26.38 10.96 -17.68
C LEU A 18 27.80 11.05 -18.24
N HIS A 19 28.39 12.23 -18.11
CA HIS A 19 29.80 12.49 -18.42
C HIS A 19 30.57 12.46 -17.10
N LEU A 20 31.32 11.37 -16.85
CA LEU A 20 32.32 11.28 -15.79
C LEU A 20 33.68 11.11 -16.48
N PRO A 21 34.67 12.00 -16.28
CA PRO A 21 35.98 11.78 -16.83
C PRO A 21 36.75 10.72 -16.02
N PHE A 22 37.27 9.77 -16.79
CA PHE A 22 38.30 8.78 -16.48
C PHE A 22 39.46 9.38 -15.65
N ILE A 23 39.73 8.80 -14.49
CA ILE A 23 41.06 8.86 -13.85
C ILE A 23 41.87 7.71 -14.45
N MET A 24 42.79 8.06 -15.35
CA MET A 24 43.74 7.13 -15.94
C MET A 24 45.00 7.13 -15.07
N ALA A 25 45.26 5.99 -14.44
CA ALA A 25 46.53 5.69 -13.80
C ALA A 25 47.56 5.39 -14.90
N ASP A 26 48.62 6.18 -14.96
CA ASP A 26 49.86 5.82 -15.67
C ASP A 26 50.98 5.64 -14.64
N ALA A 27 51.69 4.53 -14.80
CA ALA A 27 52.77 4.10 -13.93
C ALA A 27 54.07 4.16 -14.72
N GLY A 28 54.99 4.99 -14.24
CA GLY A 28 56.42 4.70 -14.28
C GLY A 28 57.28 5.53 -15.25
N ARG A 29 58.04 6.47 -14.70
CA ARG A 29 59.52 6.37 -14.74
C ARG A 29 60.19 7.30 -13.73
N THR A 30 61.05 6.71 -12.93
CA THR A 30 61.99 7.33 -12.00
C THR A 30 63.04 8.20 -12.72
N SER A 31 63.36 9.38 -12.20
CA SER A 31 64.77 9.81 -12.09
C SER A 31 64.91 10.89 -11.02
N GLU A 32 66.00 10.74 -10.29
CA GLU A 32 66.35 11.31 -9.00
C GLU A 32 67.12 12.64 -9.18
N LYS A 33 67.21 13.41 -8.09
CA LYS A 33 68.24 14.43 -7.75
C LYS A 33 67.94 15.89 -8.07
N GLY A 34 68.09 16.71 -7.02
CA GLY A 34 68.86 17.94 -7.13
C GLY A 34 68.21 19.20 -6.56
N LYS A 35 68.33 19.37 -5.25
CA LYS A 35 68.15 20.63 -4.51
C LYS A 35 68.78 21.82 -5.25
N ARG A 36 68.06 22.92 -5.51
CA ARG A 36 68.62 24.29 -5.55
C ARG A 36 67.58 25.33 -5.14
N VAL A 37 67.70 25.77 -3.88
CA VAL A 37 67.22 27.06 -3.37
C VAL A 37 67.97 28.17 -4.10
N TRP A 38 67.29 29.16 -4.67
CA TRP A 38 67.80 30.52 -4.86
C TRP A 38 66.64 31.52 -4.97
N THR A 39 66.24 32.11 -3.86
CA THR A 39 65.60 33.43 -3.83
C THR A 39 66.69 34.50 -3.90
N ARG A 40 66.68 35.31 -4.97
CA ARG A 40 67.32 36.63 -5.06
C ARG A 40 66.48 37.48 -6.03
N HIS A 41 65.69 38.45 -5.56
CA HIS A 41 66.05 39.80 -5.08
C HIS A 41 66.50 40.76 -6.20
N TRP A 42 65.71 41.86 -6.33
CA TRP A 42 65.99 43.19 -6.92
C TRP A 42 65.73 43.32 -8.43
N GLY A 43 65.09 44.36 -8.97
CA GLY A 43 64.49 45.58 -8.42
C GLY A 43 63.93 46.47 -9.55
N ASN A 44 63.06 47.41 -9.16
CA ASN A 44 62.80 48.74 -9.72
C ASN A 44 62.32 48.93 -11.17
N GLY A 45 61.15 49.59 -11.30
CA GLY A 45 60.67 50.22 -12.54
C GLY A 45 59.30 50.85 -12.34
N ALA A 46 59.24 52.03 -11.73
CA ALA A 46 58.05 52.85 -11.54
C ALA A 46 57.52 53.45 -12.86
N CYS A 47 56.21 53.70 -12.96
CA CYS A 47 55.65 54.90 -13.57
C CYS A 47 54.13 55.01 -13.32
N ILE A 48 53.70 56.24 -13.06
CA ILE A 48 52.47 56.70 -12.38
C ILE A 48 51.41 57.10 -13.41
N ILE A 49 50.14 56.68 -13.25
CA ILE A 49 48.98 57.38 -13.85
C ILE A 49 47.78 57.41 -12.88
N ALA A 50 47.51 58.63 -12.42
CA ALA A 50 46.25 59.31 -12.10
C ALA A 50 45.04 58.56 -11.48
N GLY A 51 44.45 59.19 -10.46
CA GLY A 51 43.39 58.67 -9.63
C GLY A 51 42.01 58.56 -10.28
N PHE A 52 41.27 57.56 -9.81
CA PHE A 52 39.82 57.47 -9.89
C PHE A 52 39.31 57.02 -8.51
N ILE A 53 38.72 57.97 -7.78
CA ILE A 53 38.12 57.74 -6.47
C ILE A 53 36.78 57.02 -6.65
N LEU A 54 36.71 55.82 -6.05
CA LEU A 54 35.56 55.20 -5.40
C LEU A 54 34.15 55.52 -5.94
N LEU A 55 33.63 54.61 -6.75
CA LEU A 55 32.22 54.15 -6.72
C LEU A 55 32.19 52.73 -7.30
N CYS A 56 32.42 51.75 -6.44
CA CYS A 56 32.11 50.37 -6.78
C CYS A 56 30.59 50.30 -6.98
N PRO A 57 30.04 49.78 -8.09
CA PRO A 57 28.65 49.37 -8.08
C PRO A 57 28.55 48.28 -7.02
N ALA A 58 27.92 48.58 -5.89
CA ALA A 58 27.50 47.54 -4.99
C ALA A 58 26.65 46.58 -5.82
N ALA A 59 27.17 45.40 -6.13
CA ALA A 59 26.36 44.35 -6.70
C ALA A 59 25.27 44.09 -5.67
N ALA A 60 24.04 44.51 -5.99
CA ALA A 60 22.89 44.19 -5.18
C ALA A 60 22.80 42.65 -5.14
N MET A 61 23.19 42.07 -4.01
CA MET A 61 23.01 40.64 -3.80
C MET A 61 21.51 40.41 -3.66
N ALA A 62 20.88 39.90 -4.71
CA ALA A 62 19.54 39.34 -4.59
C ALA A 62 19.62 38.15 -3.63
N ALA A 63 19.06 38.30 -2.43
CA ALA A 63 18.94 37.22 -1.48
C ALA A 63 17.87 36.24 -1.99
N ASN A 64 18.31 35.10 -2.54
CA ASN A 64 17.41 34.00 -2.84
C ASN A 64 17.01 33.31 -1.53
N GLY A 65 15.93 33.78 -0.91
CA GLY A 65 15.29 33.07 0.21
C GLY A 65 14.55 31.85 -0.30
N GLN A 66 15.06 30.65 -0.04
CA GLN A 66 14.28 29.43 -0.24
C GLN A 66 13.22 29.32 0.87
N GLY A 67 12.00 29.77 0.59
CA GLY A 67 10.85 29.51 1.45
C GLY A 67 10.44 28.04 1.33
N THR A 68 10.69 27.22 2.36
CA THR A 68 10.10 25.88 2.43
C THR A 68 8.63 26.01 2.85
N THR A 69 7.72 26.02 1.89
CA THR A 69 6.28 25.91 2.17
C THR A 69 5.96 24.48 2.59
N LYS A 70 5.66 24.28 3.87
CA LYS A 70 5.05 23.04 4.36
C LYS A 70 3.54 23.16 4.19
N THR A 71 2.99 22.42 3.23
CA THR A 71 1.54 22.22 3.12
C THR A 71 1.22 20.84 3.68
N THR A 72 0.30 20.77 4.65
CA THR A 72 -0.19 19.50 5.17
C THR A 72 -1.59 19.30 4.61
N LEU A 73 -1.67 18.51 3.54
CA LEU A 73 -2.95 18.07 2.99
C LEU A 73 -3.41 16.85 3.81
N VAL A 74 -4.28 17.06 4.78
CA VAL A 74 -4.91 15.97 5.54
C VAL A 74 -6.06 15.41 4.71
N ARG A 75 -5.93 14.15 4.28
CA ARG A 75 -7.02 13.40 3.67
C ARG A 75 -7.65 12.49 4.73
N PRO A 76 -8.99 12.39 4.81
CA PRO A 76 -9.64 11.62 5.85
C PRO A 76 -9.44 10.12 5.66
N MET A 77 -9.06 9.45 6.74
CA MET A 77 -9.03 8.00 6.81
C MET A 77 -10.47 7.50 6.78
N THR A 78 -10.77 6.62 5.84
CA THR A 78 -12.16 6.26 5.52
C THR A 78 -12.30 4.75 5.44
N LEU A 79 -13.44 4.24 5.90
CA LEU A 79 -13.87 2.86 5.73
C LEU A 79 -15.32 2.86 5.23
N VAL A 80 -15.56 2.22 4.09
CA VAL A 80 -16.90 2.08 3.50
C VAL A 80 -17.27 0.62 3.30
N LYS A 81 -18.53 0.30 3.55
CA LYS A 81 -19.12 -0.99 3.20
C LYS A 81 -19.48 -0.97 1.71
N VAL A 82 -18.92 -1.89 0.96
CA VAL A 82 -19.13 -2.04 -0.50
C VAL A 82 -20.22 -3.08 -0.77
N ALA A 83 -20.24 -4.17 0.00
CA ALA A 83 -21.25 -5.21 -0.10
C ALA A 83 -21.50 -5.88 1.26
N ASP A 84 -22.75 -6.33 1.48
CA ASP A 84 -23.14 -7.09 2.66
C ASP A 84 -22.74 -8.57 2.54
N LEU A 85 -22.59 -9.22 3.70
CA LEU A 85 -22.39 -10.66 3.79
C LEU A 85 -23.73 -11.34 3.56
N ASP A 86 -23.81 -12.14 2.50
CA ASP A 86 -24.99 -12.94 2.17
C ASP A 86 -24.66 -14.43 2.21
N MET A 87 -25.38 -15.17 3.06
CA MET A 87 -25.27 -16.62 3.18
C MET A 87 -26.04 -17.35 2.06
N GLY A 88 -26.93 -16.62 1.39
CA GLY A 88 -27.78 -17.07 0.32
C GLY A 88 -28.94 -17.95 0.78
N ARG A 89 -29.55 -18.64 -0.19
CA ARG A 89 -30.73 -19.48 0.04
C ARG A 89 -30.34 -20.86 0.57
N ILE A 90 -30.92 -21.22 1.71
CA ILE A 90 -30.67 -22.48 2.41
C ILE A 90 -32.00 -23.15 2.70
N LEU A 91 -32.15 -24.41 2.30
CA LEU A 91 -33.25 -25.27 2.71
C LEU A 91 -32.79 -26.09 3.93
N PRO A 92 -33.36 -25.83 5.13
CA PRO A 92 -32.96 -26.52 6.34
C PRO A 92 -33.38 -27.99 6.31
N GLY A 93 -32.56 -28.85 6.92
CA GLY A 93 -32.85 -30.27 7.09
C GLY A 93 -33.40 -30.62 8.47
N PRO A 94 -33.70 -31.90 8.73
CA PRO A 94 -34.24 -32.36 10.02
C PRO A 94 -33.22 -32.32 11.17
N ALA A 95 -31.94 -32.06 10.89
CA ALA A 95 -30.89 -31.89 11.89
C ALA A 95 -30.11 -30.59 11.65
N ALA A 96 -29.43 -30.11 12.69
CA ALA A 96 -28.62 -28.89 12.63
C ALA A 96 -27.54 -28.98 11.53
N SER A 97 -27.28 -27.86 10.87
CA SER A 97 -26.30 -27.74 9.80
C SER A 97 -25.46 -26.49 9.97
N THR A 98 -24.28 -26.47 9.36
CA THR A 98 -23.46 -25.26 9.25
C THR A 98 -23.24 -24.89 7.80
N VAL A 99 -23.31 -23.60 7.49
CA VAL A 99 -23.02 -23.05 6.16
C VAL A 99 -21.92 -22.02 6.30
N THR A 100 -20.83 -22.19 5.57
CA THR A 100 -19.68 -21.28 5.61
C THR A 100 -19.58 -20.54 4.29
N VAL A 101 -19.50 -19.22 4.34
CA VAL A 101 -19.04 -18.38 3.22
C VAL A 101 -17.63 -17.94 3.56
N ASP A 102 -16.66 -18.34 2.74
CA ASP A 102 -15.25 -18.07 2.96
C ASP A 102 -14.79 -16.82 2.18
N VAL A 103 -13.65 -16.28 2.56
CA VAL A 103 -13.06 -15.04 2.01
C VAL A 103 -12.65 -15.18 0.54
N ASN A 104 -12.48 -16.41 0.05
CA ASN A 104 -12.22 -16.69 -1.37
C ASN A 104 -13.51 -16.69 -2.23
N GLY A 105 -14.66 -16.35 -1.65
CA GLY A 105 -15.94 -16.35 -2.35
C GLY A 105 -16.55 -17.73 -2.55
N THR A 106 -16.10 -18.75 -1.81
CA THR A 106 -16.72 -20.09 -1.82
C THR A 106 -17.75 -20.25 -0.71
N ARG A 107 -18.78 -21.07 -0.96
CA ARG A 107 -19.78 -21.46 0.04
C ARG A 107 -19.81 -22.95 0.22
N THR A 108 -19.66 -23.41 1.46
CA THR A 108 -19.64 -24.83 1.84
C THR A 108 -20.67 -25.12 2.92
N LYS A 109 -20.99 -26.41 3.12
CA LYS A 109 -21.91 -26.84 4.18
C LYS A 109 -21.44 -28.11 4.87
N THR A 110 -21.95 -28.29 6.09
CA THR A 110 -21.89 -29.55 6.85
C THR A 110 -23.27 -29.83 7.41
N GLY A 111 -23.70 -31.09 7.40
CA GLY A 111 -25.05 -31.50 7.82
C GLY A 111 -26.05 -31.60 6.65
N PRO A 112 -27.33 -31.90 6.95
CA PRO A 112 -28.32 -32.26 5.94
C PRO A 112 -28.98 -31.08 5.21
N ALA A 113 -28.64 -29.82 5.52
CA ALA A 113 -29.19 -28.68 4.80
C ALA A 113 -28.83 -28.71 3.30
N THR A 114 -29.73 -28.22 2.45
CA THR A 114 -29.48 -28.08 1.01
C THR A 114 -29.20 -26.62 0.67
N LEU A 115 -28.11 -26.36 -0.07
CA LEU A 115 -27.78 -25.02 -0.56
C LEU A 115 -28.43 -24.82 -1.93
N ILE A 116 -29.07 -23.68 -2.12
CA ILE A 116 -29.79 -23.36 -3.36
C ILE A 116 -29.15 -22.12 -4.00
N GLY A 117 -29.05 -22.13 -5.33
CA GLY A 117 -28.58 -21.02 -6.13
C GLY A 117 -27.11 -20.66 -5.90
N THR A 118 -26.71 -19.55 -6.54
CA THR A 118 -25.36 -18.97 -6.46
C THR A 118 -25.35 -17.58 -5.84
N ASP A 119 -26.51 -17.10 -5.40
CA ASP A 119 -26.68 -15.81 -4.73
C ASP A 119 -26.15 -15.94 -3.30
N PHE A 120 -24.86 -15.72 -3.13
CA PHE A 120 -24.15 -15.62 -1.86
C PHE A 120 -22.86 -14.85 -2.10
N GLN A 121 -22.37 -14.15 -1.08
CA GLN A 121 -21.13 -13.40 -1.21
C GLN A 121 -20.57 -13.05 0.17
N PRO A 122 -19.23 -12.99 0.32
CA PRO A 122 -18.64 -12.39 1.50
C PRO A 122 -18.98 -10.89 1.56
N ALA A 123 -19.00 -10.31 2.76
CA ALA A 123 -19.07 -8.85 2.88
C ALA A 123 -17.78 -8.23 2.33
N ARG A 124 -17.87 -7.01 1.83
CA ARG A 124 -16.76 -6.32 1.19
C ARG A 124 -16.64 -4.92 1.74
N PHE A 125 -15.41 -4.54 2.05
CA PHE A 125 -15.08 -3.25 2.60
C PHE A 125 -13.91 -2.66 1.84
N ALA A 126 -13.97 -1.34 1.64
CA ALA A 126 -12.88 -0.57 1.08
C ALA A 126 -12.53 0.57 2.03
N GLY A 127 -11.27 0.94 2.09
CA GLY A 127 -10.82 2.04 2.90
C GLY A 127 -9.58 2.73 2.36
N GLU A 128 -9.31 3.90 2.92
CA GLU A 128 -8.10 4.67 2.67
C GLU A 128 -7.44 4.89 4.05
N GLY A 129 -6.19 4.44 4.18
CA GLY A 129 -5.36 4.68 5.36
C GLY A 129 -4.68 6.05 5.29
N ASP A 130 -3.91 6.39 6.33
CA ASP A 130 -3.26 7.70 6.42
C ASP A 130 -2.28 7.92 5.24
N PRO A 131 -2.58 8.84 4.31
CA PRO A 131 -1.71 9.12 3.17
C PRO A 131 -0.39 9.79 3.59
N ASN A 132 -0.30 10.32 4.82
CA ASN A 132 0.92 10.92 5.38
C ASN A 132 1.79 9.90 6.15
N GLY A 133 1.38 8.64 6.25
CA GLY A 133 2.23 7.55 6.72
C GLY A 133 3.53 7.49 5.90
N PRO A 134 4.64 6.99 6.46
CA PRO A 134 6.01 7.24 6.00
C PRO A 134 6.13 7.29 4.47
N SER A 135 6.39 8.50 3.97
CA SER A 135 6.28 8.93 2.56
C SER A 135 7.33 8.32 1.63
N THR A 136 8.10 7.32 2.08
CA THR A 136 9.16 6.69 1.30
C THR A 136 9.34 5.25 1.76
N GLY A 137 8.86 4.29 0.97
CA GLY A 137 9.13 2.85 1.14
C GLY A 137 8.43 2.15 2.32
N GLY A 138 7.68 2.87 3.16
CA GLY A 138 6.94 2.29 4.27
C GLY A 138 5.64 1.61 3.82
N PHE A 139 5.31 0.47 4.43
CA PHE A 139 3.97 -0.12 4.35
C PHE A 139 3.10 0.48 5.45
N GLY A 140 1.90 0.95 5.12
CA GLY A 140 0.93 1.37 6.15
C GLY A 140 0.57 0.18 7.03
N ARG A 141 0.20 0.40 8.29
CA ARG A 141 -0.23 -0.67 9.19
C ARG A 141 -1.64 -0.36 9.67
N ALA A 142 -2.43 -1.41 9.76
CA ALA A 142 -3.75 -1.34 10.33
C ALA A 142 -4.07 -2.64 11.05
N ARG A 143 -5.04 -2.58 11.95
CA ARG A 143 -5.60 -3.70 12.67
C ARG A 143 -7.08 -3.77 12.37
N ILE A 144 -7.53 -4.90 11.85
CA ILE A 144 -8.95 -5.17 11.60
C ILE A 144 -9.48 -6.03 12.75
N THR A 145 -10.57 -5.56 13.37
CA THR A 145 -11.26 -6.26 14.45
C THR A 145 -12.68 -6.60 14.02
N LEU A 146 -13.06 -7.87 14.22
CA LEU A 146 -14.37 -8.45 13.91
C LEU A 146 -14.99 -8.97 15.21
N PRO A 147 -16.34 -9.08 15.30
CA PRO A 147 -16.96 -9.69 16.46
C PRO A 147 -16.70 -11.20 16.49
N ASN A 148 -16.79 -11.80 17.68
CA ASN A 148 -16.67 -13.24 17.83
C ASN A 148 -17.88 -14.00 17.21
N GLN A 149 -19.08 -13.46 17.42
CA GLN A 149 -20.33 -13.99 16.89
C GLN A 149 -21.40 -12.91 16.82
N ILE A 150 -22.41 -13.14 16.00
CA ILE A 150 -23.68 -12.39 15.98
C ILE A 150 -24.86 -13.37 15.89
N PHE A 151 -26.07 -12.84 16.10
CA PHE A 151 -27.31 -13.58 15.91
C PHE A 151 -28.13 -12.95 14.79
N LEU A 152 -28.64 -13.81 13.90
CA LEU A 152 -29.59 -13.44 12.87
C LEU A 152 -31.00 -13.74 13.38
N THR A 153 -31.89 -12.76 13.24
CA THR A 153 -33.29 -12.83 13.69
C THR A 153 -34.21 -12.91 12.47
N GLY A 154 -35.24 -13.73 12.57
CA GLY A 154 -36.21 -13.98 11.50
C GLY A 154 -37.46 -14.67 12.06
N PRO A 155 -38.24 -15.40 11.24
CA PRO A 155 -39.51 -16.00 11.66
C PRO A 155 -39.41 -17.17 12.66
N GLY A 156 -38.20 -17.64 12.97
CA GLY A 156 -37.95 -18.76 13.85
C GLY A 156 -36.85 -18.49 14.88
N PRO A 157 -36.33 -19.56 15.53
CA PRO A 157 -35.20 -19.44 16.46
C PRO A 157 -34.03 -18.68 15.83
N GLN A 158 -33.31 -17.89 16.63
CA GLN A 158 -32.17 -17.14 16.11
C GLN A 158 -31.08 -18.07 15.55
N MET A 159 -30.51 -17.69 14.41
CA MET A 159 -29.36 -18.39 13.84
C MET A 159 -28.08 -17.70 14.28
N ARG A 160 -27.07 -18.47 14.66
CA ARG A 160 -25.78 -17.92 15.09
C ARG A 160 -24.82 -17.85 13.91
N LEU A 161 -24.25 -16.68 13.65
CA LEU A 161 -23.13 -16.52 12.72
C LEU A 161 -21.86 -16.26 13.52
N ASN A 162 -20.83 -17.07 13.32
CA ASN A 162 -19.58 -16.99 14.06
C ASN A 162 -18.38 -17.32 13.15
N ASN A 163 -17.21 -17.46 13.78
CA ASN A 163 -15.99 -17.87 13.09
C ASN A 163 -15.64 -16.92 11.93
N PHE A 164 -15.82 -15.62 12.18
CA PHE A 164 -15.55 -14.57 11.21
C PHE A 164 -14.09 -14.61 10.78
N ARG A 165 -13.88 -14.47 9.48
CA ARG A 165 -12.56 -14.40 8.86
C ARG A 165 -12.54 -13.25 7.89
N PHE A 166 -11.38 -12.67 7.70
CA PHE A 166 -11.17 -11.70 6.64
C PHE A 166 -9.94 -12.04 5.81
N GLY A 167 -9.91 -11.49 4.60
CA GLY A 167 -8.82 -11.71 3.66
C GLY A 167 -8.75 -10.59 2.62
N PRO A 168 -7.67 -10.56 1.81
CA PRO A 168 -7.53 -9.56 0.75
C PRO A 168 -8.66 -9.69 -0.27
N ASP A 169 -9.22 -8.56 -0.68
CA ASP A 169 -10.19 -8.56 -1.77
C ASP A 169 -9.46 -8.81 -3.10
N SER A 170 -9.77 -9.91 -3.78
CA SER A 170 -9.12 -10.25 -5.05
C SER A 170 -9.54 -9.37 -6.23
N LEU A 171 -10.66 -8.63 -6.13
CA LEU A 171 -11.07 -7.71 -7.20
C LEU A 171 -10.36 -6.33 -7.12
N VAL A 172 -9.75 -6.03 -5.99
CA VAL A 172 -8.90 -4.86 -5.82
C VAL A 172 -7.49 -5.39 -5.66
N ALA A 173 -6.62 -5.24 -6.68
CA ALA A 173 -5.26 -5.80 -6.66
C ALA A 173 -4.63 -5.74 -5.25
N PRO A 174 -4.10 -6.87 -4.74
CA PRO A 174 -3.95 -7.11 -3.30
C PRO A 174 -3.28 -5.94 -2.59
N SER A 175 -4.12 -5.23 -1.85
CA SER A 175 -3.78 -3.96 -1.18
C SER A 175 -3.46 -4.15 0.29
N ILE A 176 -3.73 -5.36 0.81
CA ILE A 176 -3.36 -5.79 2.14
C ILE A 176 -2.50 -7.07 2.08
N ILE A 177 -1.56 -7.19 2.99
CA ILE A 177 -0.89 -8.46 3.31
C ILE A 177 -1.32 -8.85 4.72
N GLN A 178 -1.78 -10.09 4.87
CA GLN A 178 -2.22 -10.69 6.10
C GLN A 178 -1.56 -12.07 6.27
N ASN A 179 -1.20 -12.42 7.49
CA ASN A 179 -0.72 -13.77 7.82
C ASN A 179 -1.88 -14.57 8.45
N GLY A 180 -2.46 -15.51 7.69
CA GLY A 180 -3.61 -16.28 8.15
C GLY A 180 -4.79 -15.40 8.53
N ASN A 181 -5.36 -15.61 9.72
CA ASN A 181 -6.45 -14.78 10.28
C ASN A 181 -5.94 -13.70 11.26
N SER A 182 -4.66 -13.29 11.14
CA SER A 182 -4.10 -12.22 11.99
C SER A 182 -4.90 -10.93 11.83
N PRO A 183 -5.27 -10.24 12.93
CA PRO A 183 -5.96 -8.95 12.85
C PRO A 183 -5.04 -7.84 12.35
N ASN A 184 -3.73 -7.96 12.55
CA ASN A 184 -2.75 -6.98 12.07
C ASN A 184 -2.41 -7.21 10.60
N ILE A 185 -2.52 -6.15 9.80
CA ILE A 185 -2.27 -6.15 8.36
C ILE A 185 -1.27 -5.08 7.96
N ARG A 186 -0.68 -5.27 6.78
CA ARG A 186 0.14 -4.27 6.10
C ARG A 186 -0.57 -3.81 4.85
N LEU A 187 -0.61 -2.50 4.64
CA LEU A 187 -1.12 -1.86 3.42
C LEU A 187 0.03 -1.78 2.40
N THR A 188 -0.15 -2.40 1.25
CA THR A 188 0.90 -2.54 0.22
C THR A 188 0.95 -1.38 -0.75
N ARG A 189 -0.16 -0.66 -0.92
CA ARG A 189 -0.22 0.43 -1.88
C ARG A 189 0.35 1.73 -1.31
N PRO A 190 1.05 2.53 -2.13
CA PRO A 190 1.53 3.86 -1.73
C PRO A 190 0.40 4.84 -1.41
N ASP A 191 -0.73 4.75 -2.14
CA ASP A 191 -1.94 5.56 -1.94
C ASP A 191 -2.76 5.15 -0.71
N ARG A 192 -2.34 4.09 -0.01
CA ARG A 192 -2.99 3.52 1.19
C ARG A 192 -4.45 3.13 0.97
N VAL A 193 -4.89 2.98 -0.28
CA VAL A 193 -6.21 2.44 -0.60
C VAL A 193 -6.16 0.93 -0.43
N PHE A 194 -7.14 0.39 0.28
CA PHE A 194 -7.24 -1.05 0.51
C PHE A 194 -8.65 -1.59 0.44
N GLY A 195 -8.73 -2.89 0.15
CA GLY A 195 -9.96 -3.66 0.09
C GLY A 195 -9.77 -4.99 0.79
N PHE A 196 -10.77 -5.38 1.57
CA PHE A 196 -10.81 -6.69 2.22
C PHE A 196 -12.23 -7.22 2.24
N VAL A 197 -12.33 -8.54 2.35
CA VAL A 197 -13.59 -9.25 2.40
C VAL A 197 -13.73 -9.96 3.74
N VAL A 198 -14.96 -10.14 4.20
CA VAL A 198 -15.30 -10.80 5.46
C VAL A 198 -16.26 -11.96 5.19
N GLY A 199 -15.86 -13.16 5.61
CA GLY A 199 -16.66 -14.38 5.60
C GLY A 199 -17.01 -14.84 7.00
N GLY A 200 -17.80 -15.90 7.10
CA GLY A 200 -18.23 -16.47 8.38
C GLY A 200 -19.00 -17.79 8.23
N THR A 201 -19.28 -18.42 9.37
CA THR A 201 -20.00 -19.70 9.46
C THR A 201 -21.33 -19.52 10.18
N LEU A 202 -22.42 -19.80 9.48
CA LEU A 202 -23.79 -19.75 9.99
C LEU A 202 -24.20 -21.12 10.51
N ALA A 203 -24.69 -21.19 11.74
CA ALA A 203 -25.37 -22.33 12.30
C ALA A 203 -26.88 -22.24 11.99
N VAL A 204 -27.39 -23.23 11.25
CA VAL A 204 -28.79 -23.37 10.89
C VAL A 204 -29.40 -24.46 11.75
N GLY A 205 -30.48 -24.12 12.48
CA GLY A 205 -31.19 -25.07 13.33
C GLY A 205 -31.88 -26.18 12.53
N ALA A 206 -32.18 -27.28 13.21
CA ALA A 206 -33.04 -28.33 12.66
C ALA A 206 -34.43 -27.76 12.38
N ASN A 207 -35.03 -28.10 11.24
CA ASN A 207 -36.38 -27.66 10.84
C ASN A 207 -36.57 -26.14 10.98
N GLN A 208 -35.53 -25.36 10.68
CA GLN A 208 -35.58 -23.91 10.78
C GLN A 208 -36.76 -23.35 9.97
N PRO A 209 -37.64 -22.53 10.55
CA PRO A 209 -38.76 -21.95 9.80
C PRO A 209 -38.27 -21.13 8.60
N GLY A 210 -38.94 -21.28 7.46
CA GLY A 210 -38.60 -20.56 6.25
C GLY A 210 -38.84 -19.05 6.39
N GLY A 211 -37.90 -18.25 5.88
CA GLY A 211 -38.00 -16.80 5.84
C GLY A 211 -36.66 -16.10 5.77
N ILE A 212 -36.69 -14.78 5.81
CA ILE A 212 -35.49 -13.94 5.79
C ILE A 212 -34.99 -13.79 7.23
N TYR A 213 -33.69 -14.04 7.43
CA TYR A 213 -33.01 -13.85 8.70
C TYR A 213 -31.91 -12.81 8.53
N THR A 214 -31.94 -11.77 9.36
CA THR A 214 -31.01 -10.64 9.27
C THR A 214 -30.32 -10.38 10.60
N GLY A 215 -29.10 -9.86 10.52
CA GLY A 215 -28.31 -9.44 11.68
C GLY A 215 -27.28 -8.40 11.24
N THR A 216 -26.70 -7.70 12.21
CA THR A 216 -25.67 -6.69 11.96
C THR A 216 -24.38 -7.08 12.68
N PHE A 217 -23.25 -6.79 12.07
CA PHE A 217 -21.94 -6.88 12.70
C PHE A 217 -21.15 -5.60 12.43
N THR A 218 -20.25 -5.27 13.36
CA THR A 218 -19.39 -4.09 13.25
C THR A 218 -17.98 -4.52 12.84
N VAL A 219 -17.37 -3.78 11.94
CA VAL A 219 -15.96 -3.93 11.58
C VAL A 219 -15.23 -2.68 12.01
N THR A 220 -14.17 -2.85 12.80
CA THR A 220 -13.31 -1.74 13.23
C THR A 220 -11.97 -1.85 12.55
N VAL A 221 -11.47 -0.73 12.03
CA VAL A 221 -10.12 -0.62 11.49
C VAL A 221 -9.37 0.42 12.30
N ASP A 222 -8.38 -0.02 13.06
CA ASP A 222 -7.48 0.82 13.83
C ASP A 222 -6.19 1.00 13.03
N TYR A 223 -5.73 2.24 12.87
CA TYR A 223 -4.55 2.55 12.08
C TYR A 223 -3.38 2.86 13.00
N ASN A 224 -2.21 2.27 12.71
CA ASN A 224 -1.02 2.31 13.57
C ASN A 224 0.22 2.75 12.80
#